data_AF-A0A024FHP6-F1
#
_entry.id   AF-A0A024FHP6-F1
#
_cell.length_a   1.000
_cell.length_b   1.000
_cell.length_c   1.000
_cell.angle_alpha   90.00
_cell.angle_beta   90.00
_cell.angle_gamma   90.00
#
_symmetry.space_group_name_H-M   'P 1'
#
loop_
_entity.id
_entity.type
_entity.pdbx_description
1 polymer ?
#
loop_
_entity_poly.entity_id
_entity_poly.type
_entity_poly.pdbx_seq_one_letter_code
_entity_poly.pdbx_strand_id
1 'polypeptide(L)'
;MKHNRFDILTDINLKHIKKENNWVSYYNFIKEDGKRLEDEYSEIDSKSLVNYMHYDYGLITYPSDGGDICQLTKKGFEVIENGGWLKVLENNLKLEQAKIEKQTERENIKDKIDLLTAENLEYQNSKIELEKQIQNLTRDNLRLNNWDIRFRWLIAIGTFIAGIITHYLLISK
;
A
#
# COMPACT_ATOMS: atom_id res chain seq x y z
N MET A 1 -0.43 24.85 5.65
CA MET A 1 -1.78 24.44 6.08
C MET A 1 -2.37 25.56 6.92
N LYS A 2 -3.67 25.85 6.78
CA LYS A 2 -4.33 26.90 7.57
C LYS A 2 -5.03 26.21 8.74
N HIS A 3 -4.50 26.38 9.95
CA HIS A 3 -5.12 25.90 11.17
C HIS A 3 -6.49 26.58 11.35
N ASN A 4 -7.49 25.85 11.87
CA ASN A 4 -8.76 26.47 12.21
C ASN A 4 -8.53 27.43 13.37
N ARG A 5 -9.35 28.47 13.47
CA ARG A 5 -9.33 29.40 14.59
C ARG A 5 -9.53 28.70 15.94
N PHE A 6 -10.32 27.62 16.01
CA PHE A 6 -10.40 26.77 17.21
C PHE A 6 -9.04 26.20 17.64
N ASP A 7 -8.22 25.73 16.70
CA ASP A 7 -6.89 25.20 16.99
C ASP A 7 -5.96 26.28 17.54
N ILE A 8 -6.01 27.46 16.93
CA ILE A 8 -5.20 28.62 17.33
C ILE A 8 -5.59 29.05 18.74
N LEU A 9 -6.89 29.22 19.00
CA LEU A 9 -7.39 29.61 20.32
C LEU A 9 -7.13 28.53 21.37
N THR A 10 -7.21 27.24 21.01
CA THR A 10 -6.85 26.13 21.90
C THR A 10 -5.39 26.21 22.31
N ASP A 11 -4.47 26.41 21.37
CA ASP A 11 -3.05 26.52 21.66
C ASP A 11 -2.72 27.69 22.60
N ILE A 12 -3.37 28.84 22.38
CA ILE A 12 -3.24 30.02 23.23
C ILE A 12 -3.76 29.73 24.64
N ASN A 13 -4.98 29.20 24.74
CA ASN A 13 -5.65 29.05 26.02
C ASN A 13 -5.08 27.92 26.86
N LEU A 14 -4.56 26.83 26.27
CA LEU A 14 -3.80 25.83 27.02
C LEU A 14 -2.57 26.44 27.71
N LYS A 15 -1.85 27.33 27.02
CA LYS A 15 -0.70 28.04 27.59
C LYS A 15 -1.15 29.03 28.66
N HIS A 16 -2.28 29.70 28.47
CA HIS A 16 -2.87 30.59 29.47
C HIS A 16 -3.25 29.83 30.74
N ILE A 17 -3.97 28.71 30.60
CA ILE A 17 -4.35 27.85 31.73
C ILE A 17 -3.11 27.39 32.51
N LYS A 18 -2.05 26.95 31.82
CA LYS A 18 -0.80 26.56 32.48
C LYS A 18 -0.15 27.69 33.28
N LYS A 19 -0.21 28.93 32.78
CA LYS A 19 0.33 30.11 33.48
C LYS A 19 -0.47 30.44 34.75
N GLU A 20 -1.78 30.25 34.71
CA GLU A 20 -2.70 30.48 35.83
C GLU A 20 -2.79 29.24 36.76
N ASN A 21 -1.65 28.60 37.03
CA ASN A 21 -1.57 27.42 37.92
C ASN A 21 -2.42 26.21 37.47
N ASN A 22 -2.62 26.04 36.16
CA ASN A 22 -3.32 24.93 35.51
C ASN A 22 -4.85 24.94 35.63
N TRP A 23 -5.45 26.04 36.06
CA TRP A 23 -6.90 26.21 36.10
C TRP A 23 -7.33 27.64 35.76
N VAL A 24 -8.36 27.79 34.93
CA VAL A 24 -8.88 29.10 34.50
C VAL A 24 -10.39 28.99 34.27
N SER A 25 -11.15 29.99 34.71
CA SER A 25 -12.56 30.12 34.30
C SER A 25 -12.65 30.39 32.80
N TYR A 26 -13.50 29.69 32.06
CA TYR A 26 -13.59 29.86 30.61
C TYR A 26 -13.99 31.29 30.18
N TYR A 27 -14.66 32.06 31.05
CA TYR A 27 -14.92 33.50 30.82
C TYR A 27 -13.63 34.34 30.73
N ASN A 28 -12.51 33.81 31.20
CA ASN A 28 -11.19 34.43 31.11
C ASN A 28 -10.37 33.90 29.94
N PHE A 29 -10.94 33.07 29.07
CA PHE A 29 -10.24 32.70 27.84
C PHE A 29 -9.90 33.93 27.02
N ILE A 30 -8.81 33.83 26.28
CA ILE A 30 -8.22 34.94 25.55
C ILE A 30 -8.14 34.65 24.05
N LYS A 31 -8.24 35.73 23.27
CA LYS A 31 -8.07 35.77 21.81
C LYS A 31 -6.59 35.86 21.43
N GLU A 32 -6.33 35.87 20.13
CA GLU A 32 -5.02 36.01 19.52
C GLU A 32 -4.31 37.33 19.90
N ASP A 33 -5.07 38.38 20.18
CA ASP A 33 -4.57 39.69 20.63
C ASP A 33 -4.37 39.78 22.16
N GLY A 34 -4.66 38.70 22.89
CA GLY A 34 -4.56 38.62 24.34
C GLY A 34 -5.73 39.25 25.10
N LYS A 35 -6.74 39.80 24.41
CA LYS A 35 -7.98 40.27 25.05
C LYS A 35 -8.88 39.08 25.38
N ARG A 36 -9.84 39.31 26.27
CA ARG A 36 -10.84 38.29 26.60
C ARG A 36 -11.65 37.85 25.39
N LEU A 37 -11.98 36.57 25.36
CA LEU A 37 -12.87 35.93 24.41
C LEU A 37 -14.32 36.26 24.81
N GLU A 38 -14.76 37.46 24.44
CA GLU A 38 -16.13 37.90 24.69
C GLU A 38 -17.15 37.07 23.90
N ASP A 39 -18.20 36.62 24.59
CA ASP A 39 -19.21 35.69 24.06
C ASP A 39 -20.22 36.36 23.09
N GLU A 40 -20.36 37.69 23.09
CA GLU A 40 -21.53 38.33 22.47
C GLU A 40 -21.44 38.59 20.95
N TYR A 41 -20.27 38.57 20.32
CA TYR A 41 -20.14 38.99 18.89
C TYR A 41 -19.08 38.23 18.08
N SER A 42 -18.63 37.06 18.51
CA SER A 42 -17.61 36.30 17.78
C SER A 42 -18.10 34.93 17.35
N GLU A 43 -17.64 34.47 16.18
CA GLU A 43 -17.96 33.16 15.60
C GLU A 43 -17.58 31.98 16.52
N ILE A 44 -16.65 32.21 17.46
CA ILE A 44 -16.21 31.24 18.46
C ILE A 44 -16.31 31.91 19.83
N ASP A 45 -17.32 31.54 20.61
CA ASP A 45 -17.45 31.96 22.00
C ASP A 45 -16.60 31.06 22.93
N SER A 46 -16.45 31.48 24.19
CA SER A 46 -15.63 30.76 25.15
C SER A 46 -16.17 29.37 25.43
N LYS A 47 -17.50 29.21 25.43
CA LYS A 47 -18.17 27.93 25.68
C LYS A 47 -17.97 26.93 24.55
N SER A 48 -18.02 27.36 23.30
CA SER A 48 -17.73 26.54 22.12
C SER A 48 -16.27 26.10 22.13
N LEU A 49 -15.36 26.99 22.51
CA LEU A 49 -13.95 26.63 22.66
C LEU A 49 -13.74 25.59 23.78
N VAL A 50 -14.43 25.71 24.91
CA VAL A 50 -14.43 24.67 25.96
C VAL A 50 -14.92 23.34 25.42
N ASN A 51 -16.03 23.32 24.69
CA ASN A 51 -16.58 22.08 24.13
C ASN A 51 -15.57 21.40 23.21
N TYR A 52 -14.91 22.18 22.34
CA TYR A 52 -13.85 21.71 21.48
C TYR A 52 -12.68 21.13 22.29
N MET A 53 -12.16 21.87 23.28
CA MET A 53 -11.03 21.44 24.08
C MET A 53 -11.35 20.24 24.99
N HIS A 54 -12.58 20.12 25.49
CA HIS A 54 -13.00 19.08 26.42
C HIS A 54 -13.54 17.83 25.71
N TYR A 55 -14.61 17.96 24.92
CA TYR A 55 -15.31 16.81 24.34
C TYR A 55 -14.59 16.23 23.14
N ASP A 56 -14.06 17.06 22.25
CA ASP A 56 -13.45 16.57 21.01
C ASP A 56 -12.04 16.03 21.27
N TYR A 57 -11.28 16.67 22.17
CA TYR A 57 -9.86 16.36 22.37
C TYR A 57 -9.47 15.99 23.79
N GLY A 58 -10.30 16.20 24.82
CA GLY A 58 -9.99 15.82 26.20
C GLY A 58 -8.78 16.53 26.79
N LEU A 59 -8.50 17.76 26.38
CA LEU A 59 -7.33 18.56 26.77
C LEU A 59 -7.54 19.26 28.12
N ILE A 60 -8.78 19.55 28.44
CA ILE A 60 -9.20 20.17 29.70
C ILE A 60 -10.33 19.39 30.35
N THR A 61 -10.51 19.56 31.65
CA THR A 61 -11.75 19.20 32.35
C THR A 61 -12.72 20.37 32.27
N TYR A 62 -14.01 20.05 32.18
CA TYR A 62 -15.09 21.02 32.28
C TYR A 62 -16.17 20.42 33.18
N PRO A 63 -16.43 20.98 34.38
CA PRO A 63 -17.35 20.39 35.34
C PRO A 63 -18.80 20.50 34.82
N SER A 64 -19.48 19.36 34.77
CA SER A 64 -20.89 19.25 34.38
C SER A 64 -21.85 20.00 35.32
N ASP A 65 -21.44 20.24 36.57
CA ASP A 65 -22.32 20.71 37.65
C ASP A 65 -22.27 22.24 37.84
N GLY A 66 -22.34 22.99 36.74
CA GLY A 66 -22.51 24.46 36.77
C GLY A 66 -21.26 25.27 37.13
N GLY A 67 -20.08 24.64 37.15
CA GLY A 67 -18.81 25.33 37.30
C GLY A 67 -18.33 25.95 35.98
N ASP A 68 -17.54 27.02 36.09
CA ASP A 68 -16.91 27.70 34.95
C ASP A 68 -15.40 27.42 34.84
N ILE A 69 -14.84 26.69 35.81
CA ILE A 69 -13.40 26.41 35.92
C ILE A 69 -13.00 25.26 35.00
N CYS A 70 -12.08 25.55 34.09
CA CYS A 70 -11.39 24.57 33.26
C CYS A 70 -10.02 24.23 33.87
N GLN A 71 -9.67 22.94 33.96
CA GLN A 71 -8.34 22.51 34.41
C GLN A 71 -7.65 21.67 33.33
N LEU A 72 -6.31 21.71 33.26
CA LEU A 72 -5.59 20.84 32.32
C LEU A 72 -5.74 19.37 32.68
N THR A 73 -6.07 18.53 31.70
CA THR A 73 -5.95 17.09 31.84
C THR A 73 -4.48 16.67 31.67
N LYS A 74 -4.17 15.41 32.01
CA LYS A 74 -2.87 14.80 31.69
C LYS A 74 -2.49 14.99 30.21
N LYS A 75 -3.46 14.80 29.31
CA LYS A 75 -3.27 15.00 27.86
C LYS A 75 -2.98 16.48 27.52
N GLY A 76 -3.69 17.41 28.16
CA GLY A 76 -3.41 18.84 28.02
C GLY A 76 -1.98 19.21 28.43
N PHE A 77 -1.48 18.65 29.53
CA PHE A 77 -0.08 18.81 29.95
C PHE A 77 0.91 18.28 28.91
N GLU A 78 0.70 17.05 28.46
CA GLU A 78 1.56 16.41 27.43
C GLU A 78 1.58 17.23 26.14
N VAL A 79 0.44 17.77 25.70
CA VAL A 79 0.36 18.65 24.52
C VAL A 79 1.22 19.89 24.71
N ILE A 80 1.19 20.52 25.88
CA ILE A 80 2.00 21.71 26.16
C ILE A 80 3.49 21.35 26.21
N GLU A 81 3.87 20.24 26.84
CA GLU A 81 5.25 19.76 26.88
C GLU A 81 5.80 19.44 25.48
N ASN A 82 4.94 18.94 24.59
CA ASN A 82 5.28 18.69 23.19
C ASN A 82 5.36 19.97 22.33
N GLY A 83 5.23 21.15 22.94
CA GLY A 83 5.40 22.46 22.29
C GLY A 83 4.09 23.10 21.83
N GLY A 84 2.94 22.60 22.28
CA GLY A 84 1.63 23.19 22.02
C GLY A 84 0.75 22.37 21.07
N TRP A 85 -0.52 22.74 21.01
CA TRP A 85 -1.56 22.04 20.25
C TRP A 85 -1.28 22.06 18.74
N LEU A 86 -0.91 23.22 18.20
CA LEU A 86 -0.62 23.36 16.77
C LEU A 86 0.52 22.44 16.32
N LYS A 87 1.56 22.31 17.16
CA LYS A 87 2.70 21.43 16.87
C LYS A 87 2.32 19.96 16.90
N VAL A 88 1.44 19.57 17.82
CA VAL A 88 0.88 18.21 17.86
C VAL A 88 0.08 17.90 16.60
N LEU A 89 -0.76 18.83 16.14
CA LEU A 89 -1.51 18.67 14.90
C LEU A 89 -0.60 18.51 13.68
N GLU A 90 0.42 19.36 13.56
CA GLU A 90 1.40 19.27 12.47
C GLU A 90 2.15 17.94 12.47
N ASN A 91 2.53 17.45 13.65
CA ASN A 91 3.19 16.15 13.78
C ASN A 91 2.26 15.00 13.40
N ASN A 92 1.00 15.03 13.84
CA ASN A 92 0.02 14.01 13.51
C ASN A 92 -0.22 13.93 12.00
N LEU A 93 -0.31 15.07 11.33
CA LEU A 93 -0.47 15.13 9.88
C LEU A 93 0.74 14.59 9.13
N LYS A 94 1.96 14.92 9.57
CA LYS A 94 3.18 14.34 9.00
C LYS A 94 3.20 12.83 9.16
N LEU A 95 2.76 12.32 10.31
CA LEU A 95 2.65 10.89 10.56
C LEU A 95 1.58 10.23 9.67
N GLU A 96 0.45 10.88 9.45
CA GLU A 96 -0.59 10.39 8.53
C GLU A 96 -0.11 10.38 7.08
N GLN A 97 0.55 11.45 6.63
CA GLN A 97 1.15 11.51 5.30
C GLN A 97 2.18 10.41 5.11
N ALA A 98 3.08 10.21 6.07
CA ALA A 98 4.06 9.13 6.02
C ALA A 98 3.40 7.73 6.02
N LYS A 99 2.26 7.55 6.71
CA LYS A 99 1.49 6.29 6.65
C LYS A 99 0.88 6.07 5.28
N ILE A 100 0.30 7.11 4.68
CA ILE A 100 -0.28 7.05 3.33
C ILE A 100 0.81 6.73 2.31
N GLU A 101 1.94 7.45 2.33
CA GLU A 101 3.08 7.19 1.44
C GLU A 101 3.58 5.74 1.57
N LYS A 102 3.73 5.25 2.80
CA LYS A 102 4.15 3.86 3.05
C LYS A 102 3.11 2.84 2.57
N GLN A 103 1.83 3.17 2.65
CA GLN A 103 0.76 2.31 2.13
C GLN A 103 0.80 2.28 0.60
N THR A 104 0.91 3.43 -0.04
CA THR A 104 1.05 3.53 -1.51
C THR A 104 2.30 2.80 -1.99
N GLU A 105 3.42 2.89 -1.29
CA GLU A 105 4.64 2.13 -1.61
C GLU A 105 4.39 0.62 -1.54
N ARG A 106 3.69 0.15 -0.49
CA ARG A 106 3.33 -1.27 -0.36
C ARG A 106 2.40 -1.75 -1.48
N GLU A 107 1.42 -0.94 -1.84
CA GLU A 107 0.51 -1.23 -2.95
C GLU A 107 1.29 -1.32 -4.28
N ASN A 108 2.17 -0.35 -4.57
CA ASN A 108 3.02 -0.39 -5.75
C ASN A 108 3.94 -1.62 -5.82
N ILE A 109 4.53 -2.02 -4.68
CA ILE A 109 5.36 -3.24 -4.60
C ILE A 109 4.51 -4.48 -4.88
N LYS A 110 3.29 -4.53 -4.32
CA LYS A 110 2.37 -5.64 -4.55
C LYS A 110 1.99 -5.76 -6.02
N ASP A 111 1.63 -4.66 -6.66
CA ASP A 111 1.29 -4.63 -8.10
C ASP A 111 2.47 -5.12 -8.95
N LYS A 112 3.70 -4.76 -8.57
CA LYS A 112 4.90 -5.23 -9.26
C LYS A 112 5.15 -6.73 -9.06
N ILE A 113 4.90 -7.26 -7.86
CA ILE A 113 4.98 -8.70 -7.59
C ILE A 113 3.96 -9.46 -8.41
N ASP A 114 2.72 -8.96 -8.48
CA ASP A 114 1.64 -9.60 -9.23
C ASP A 114 1.97 -9.64 -10.72
N LEU A 115 2.50 -8.53 -11.28
CA LEU A 115 2.97 -8.46 -12.66
C LEU A 115 4.12 -9.46 -12.94
N LEU A 116 5.15 -9.48 -12.10
CA LEU A 116 6.27 -10.43 -12.25
C LEU A 116 5.82 -11.88 -12.10
N THR A 117 4.82 -12.14 -11.27
CA THR A 117 4.24 -13.48 -11.10
C THR A 117 3.51 -13.92 -12.36
N ALA A 118 2.74 -13.02 -12.98
CA ALA A 118 2.09 -13.27 -14.26
C ALA A 118 3.11 -13.53 -15.38
N GLU A 119 4.15 -12.69 -15.51
CA GLU A 119 5.22 -12.88 -16.48
C GLU A 119 5.95 -14.22 -16.29
N ASN A 120 6.21 -14.63 -15.05
CA ASN A 120 6.85 -15.90 -14.76
C ASN A 120 5.95 -17.10 -15.14
N LEU A 121 4.63 -17.01 -14.90
CA LEU A 121 3.70 -18.05 -15.34
C LEU A 121 3.67 -18.18 -16.86
N GLU A 122 3.66 -17.07 -17.60
CA GLU A 122 3.75 -17.09 -19.07
C GLU A 122 5.07 -17.72 -19.54
N TYR A 123 6.19 -17.36 -18.91
CA TYR A 123 7.49 -17.93 -19.21
C TYR A 123 7.54 -19.45 -18.96
N GLN A 124 6.99 -19.93 -17.84
CA GLN A 124 6.91 -21.37 -17.56
C GLN A 124 6.06 -22.10 -18.60
N ASN A 125 4.92 -21.53 -19.00
CA ASN A 125 4.07 -22.12 -20.05
C ASN A 125 4.82 -22.20 -21.39
N SER A 126 5.54 -21.14 -21.77
CA SER A 126 6.38 -21.14 -22.97
C SER A 126 7.46 -22.23 -22.92
N LYS A 127 8.11 -22.40 -21.76
CA LYS A 127 9.11 -23.45 -21.55
C LYS A 127 8.52 -24.85 -21.72
N ILE A 128 7.34 -25.11 -21.15
CA ILE A 128 6.65 -26.39 -21.30
C ILE A 128 6.32 -26.67 -22.78
N GLU A 129 5.89 -25.65 -23.52
CA GLU A 129 5.58 -25.79 -24.95
C GLU A 129 6.83 -26.10 -25.77
N LEU A 130 7.94 -25.41 -25.51
CA LEU A 130 9.23 -25.70 -26.14
C LEU A 130 9.73 -27.12 -25.82
N GLU A 131 9.58 -27.58 -24.58
CA GLU A 131 9.94 -28.95 -24.19
C GLU A 131 9.11 -29.99 -24.95
N LYS A 132 7.80 -29.76 -25.14
CA LYS A 132 6.94 -30.62 -25.96
C LYS A 132 7.38 -30.63 -27.42
N GLN A 133 7.73 -29.48 -27.98
CA GLN A 133 8.23 -29.39 -29.35
C GLN A 133 9.54 -30.17 -29.52
N ILE A 134 10.48 -30.04 -28.58
CA ILE A 134 11.73 -30.80 -28.57
C ILE A 134 11.44 -32.30 -28.50
N GLN A 135 10.52 -32.74 -27.64
CA GLN A 135 10.14 -34.15 -27.54
C GLN A 135 9.54 -34.69 -28.84
N ASN A 136 8.64 -33.93 -29.48
CA ASN A 136 8.03 -34.30 -30.75
C ASN A 136 9.09 -34.40 -31.87
N LEU A 137 9.96 -33.40 -32.00
CA LEU A 137 11.05 -33.41 -32.97
C LEU A 137 12.03 -34.57 -32.73
N THR A 138 12.33 -34.88 -31.46
CA THR A 138 13.17 -36.03 -31.10
C THR A 138 12.51 -37.34 -31.51
N ARG A 139 11.21 -37.49 -31.25
CA ARG A 139 10.43 -38.68 -31.62
C ARG A 139 10.38 -38.86 -33.14
N ASP A 140 10.18 -37.79 -33.90
CA ASP A 140 10.12 -37.85 -35.35
C ASP A 140 11.50 -38.15 -35.96
N ASN A 141 12.58 -37.59 -35.40
CA ASN A 141 13.94 -37.97 -35.79
C ASN A 141 14.21 -39.46 -35.56
N LEU A 142 13.79 -40.02 -34.41
CA LEU A 142 13.93 -41.46 -34.13
C LEU A 142 13.12 -42.31 -35.12
N ARG A 143 11.92 -41.84 -35.52
CA ARG A 143 11.09 -42.52 -36.52
C ARG A 143 11.72 -42.49 -37.91
N LEU A 144 12.23 -41.34 -38.34
CA LEU A 144 12.92 -41.18 -39.62
C LEU A 144 14.15 -42.08 -39.69
N ASN A 145 14.95 -42.12 -38.62
CA ASN A 145 16.11 -43.00 -38.53
C ASN A 145 15.72 -44.49 -38.63
N ASN A 146 14.64 -44.90 -37.95
CA ASN A 146 14.10 -46.27 -38.11
C ASN A 146 13.55 -46.55 -39.50
N TRP A 147 12.97 -45.56 -40.18
CA TRP A 147 12.48 -45.69 -41.55
C TRP A 147 13.62 -45.86 -42.55
N ASP A 148 14.74 -45.15 -42.36
CA ASP A 148 15.93 -45.31 -43.21
C ASP A 148 16.47 -46.75 -43.18
N ILE A 149 16.55 -47.34 -41.97
CA ILE A 149 16.94 -48.74 -41.79
C ILE A 149 16.00 -49.68 -42.56
N ARG A 150 14.68 -49.45 -42.46
CA ARG A 150 13.67 -50.27 -43.16
C ARG A 150 13.76 -50.12 -44.68
N PHE A 151 13.96 -48.91 -45.19
CA PHE A 151 14.14 -48.66 -46.62
C PHE A 151 15.36 -49.38 -47.17
N ARG A 152 16.49 -49.36 -46.44
CA ARG A 152 17.71 -50.07 -46.85
C ARG A 152 17.45 -51.58 -46.99
N TRP A 153 16.70 -52.18 -46.06
CA TRP A 153 16.29 -53.59 -46.16
C TRP A 153 15.36 -53.86 -47.35
N LEU A 154 14.37 -52.99 -47.60
CA LEU A 154 13.46 -53.13 -48.74
C LEU A 154 14.19 -53.08 -50.08
N ILE A 155 15.16 -52.17 -50.24
CA ILE A 155 15.98 -52.08 -51.45
C ILE A 155 16.83 -53.35 -51.64
N ALA A 156 17.44 -53.87 -50.58
CA ALA A 156 18.22 -55.10 -50.64
C ALA A 156 17.36 -56.31 -51.07
N ILE A 157 16.14 -56.44 -50.53
CA ILE A 157 15.21 -57.51 -50.93
C ILE A 157 14.74 -57.32 -52.37
N GLY A 158 14.37 -56.10 -52.77
CA GLY A 158 13.89 -55.81 -54.13
C GLY A 158 14.95 -56.08 -55.20
N THR A 159 16.20 -55.66 -54.94
CA THR A 159 17.34 -55.92 -55.84
C THR A 159 17.67 -57.42 -55.93
N PHE A 160 17.57 -58.15 -54.82
CA PHE A 160 17.72 -59.60 -54.80
C PHE A 160 16.69 -60.31 -55.70
N ILE A 161 15.39 -59.97 -55.56
CA ILE A 161 14.32 -60.54 -56.38
C ILE A 161 14.50 -60.17 -57.86
N ALA A 162 14.82 -58.91 -58.18
CA ALA A 162 15.08 -58.49 -59.55
C ALA A 162 16.27 -59.25 -60.19
N GLY A 163 17.31 -59.53 -59.40
CA GLY A 163 18.44 -60.37 -59.81
C GLY A 163 18.02 -61.80 -60.16
N ILE A 164 17.13 -62.40 -59.36
CA ILE A 164 16.59 -63.74 -59.66
C ILE A 164 15.79 -63.74 -60.97
N ILE A 165 14.91 -62.75 -61.17
CA ILE A 165 14.08 -62.65 -62.38
C ILE A 165 14.94 -62.47 -63.63
N THR A 166 15.91 -61.56 -63.58
CA THR A 166 16.83 -61.32 -64.71
C THR A 166 17.68 -62.55 -65.04
N HIS A 167 18.14 -63.30 -64.02
CA HIS A 167 18.84 -64.56 -64.23
C HIS A 167 17.97 -65.62 -64.90
N TYR A 168 16.73 -65.79 -64.44
CA TYR A 168 15.76 -66.72 -65.04
C TYR A 168 15.45 -66.38 -66.50
N LEU A 169 15.27 -65.09 -66.82
CA LEU A 169 15.00 -64.64 -68.18
C LEU A 169 16.21 -64.79 -69.12
N LEU A 170 17.44 -64.74 -68.61
CA LEU A 170 18.66 -64.98 -69.38
C LEU A 170 18.91 -66.47 -69.66
N ILE A 171 18.55 -67.35 -68.72
CA ILE A 171 18.71 -68.81 -68.86
C ILE A 171 17.59 -69.45 -69.70
N SER A 172 16.40 -68.84 -69.72
CA SER A 172 15.25 -69.33 -70.50
C SER A 172 15.30 -68.95 -71.99
N LYS A 173 16.40 -68.36 -72.47
CA LYS A 173 16.66 -68.06 -73.88
C LYS A 173 17.75 -68.98 -74.42
#